data_AF-A0A1S3DR17-F1
#
_entry.id   AF-A0A1S3DR17-F1
#
_cell.length_a   1.000
_cell.length_b   1.000
_cell.length_c   1.000
_cell.angle_alpha   90.00
_cell.angle_beta   90.00
_cell.angle_gamma   90.00
#
_symmetry.space_group_name_H-M   'P 1'
#
loop_
_entity.id
_entity.type
_entity.pdbx_description
1 polymer ?
#
loop_
_entity_poly.entity_id
_entity_poly.type
_entity_poly.pdbx_seq_one_letter_code
_entity_poly.pdbx_strand_id
1 'polypeptide(L)'
;LNVFTTLADGAFNGLGRLSALDLRGAGLTNISDNAFRGLSGLRSLVLTDNRLQSIPTKQLSKLTRLEELEIGQNGFSMLEAGCFKGLSYLKRLEITGASNLTRVRKGAFADNLNLETLTLNKNPKLKIIEEDALVGLPNLYHLNLKENAFTSFSESMLAWPELRTIDIAENPIECGCNILWLREMLVRRNTSAVFCNSPAPLKYKSLISLSAEDLGCAFN
;
A
#
# COMPACT_ATOMS: atom_id res chain seq x y z
N LEU A 1 -34.16 -0.92 8.82
CA LEU A 1 -33.00 -0.01 8.68
C LEU A 1 -32.02 -0.35 9.80
N ASN A 2 -30.90 -1.02 9.51
CA ASN A 2 -29.95 -1.43 10.55
C ASN A 2 -28.98 -0.28 10.85
N VAL A 3 -29.12 0.31 12.03
CA VAL A 3 -28.43 1.54 12.48
C VAL A 3 -27.02 1.26 13.05
N PHE A 4 -26.49 0.03 13.03
CA PHE A 4 -25.32 -0.31 13.86
C PHE A 4 -24.24 -1.10 13.12
N THR A 5 -23.19 -0.38 12.72
CA THR A 5 -21.88 -0.91 12.30
C THR A 5 -20.77 -0.04 12.92
N THR A 6 -20.90 0.26 14.22
CA THR A 6 -19.93 1.05 14.98
C THR A 6 -19.26 0.18 16.03
N LEU A 7 -17.94 0.16 16.07
CA LEU A 7 -17.18 -0.44 17.17
C LEU A 7 -17.13 0.53 18.35
N ALA A 8 -17.82 0.20 19.44
CA ALA A 8 -18.02 1.09 20.57
C ALA A 8 -16.77 1.25 21.46
N ASP A 9 -16.73 2.34 22.23
CA ASP A 9 -15.70 2.58 23.23
C ASP A 9 -15.66 1.46 24.27
N GLY A 10 -14.44 1.04 24.64
CA GLY A 10 -14.26 0.02 25.67
C GLY A 10 -14.73 -1.39 25.28
N ALA A 11 -15.02 -1.65 23.99
CA ALA A 11 -15.43 -2.96 23.48
C ALA A 11 -14.47 -4.10 23.86
N PHE A 12 -13.19 -3.77 24.13
CA PHE A 12 -12.15 -4.73 24.50
C PHE A 12 -11.52 -4.44 25.87
N ASN A 13 -12.24 -3.75 26.77
CA ASN A 13 -11.75 -3.48 28.11
C ASN A 13 -11.35 -4.79 28.83
N GLY A 14 -10.18 -4.78 29.47
CA GLY A 14 -9.63 -5.95 30.16
C GLY A 14 -8.84 -6.91 29.26
N LEU A 15 -8.88 -6.77 27.94
CA LEU A 15 -8.16 -7.63 26.99
C LEU A 15 -6.72 -7.15 26.71
N GLY A 16 -6.03 -6.61 27.72
CA GLY A 16 -4.68 -6.04 27.54
C GLY A 16 -3.59 -7.03 27.15
N ARG A 17 -3.85 -8.33 27.25
CA ARG A 17 -2.93 -9.41 26.81
C ARG A 17 -3.24 -9.93 25.40
N LEU A 18 -4.32 -9.46 24.76
CA LEU A 18 -4.69 -9.87 23.42
C LEU A 18 -3.59 -9.47 22.43
N SER A 19 -3.12 -10.42 21.63
CA SER A 19 -2.04 -10.22 20.65
C SER A 19 -2.56 -10.10 19.22
N ALA A 20 -3.71 -10.68 18.90
CA ALA A 20 -4.32 -10.63 17.58
C ALA A 20 -5.83 -10.37 17.69
N LEU A 21 -6.36 -9.55 16.79
CA LEU A 21 -7.77 -9.21 16.72
C LEU A 21 -8.21 -9.22 15.25
N ASP A 22 -9.18 -10.07 14.93
CA ASP A 22 -9.79 -10.16 13.60
C ASP A 22 -11.20 -9.59 13.64
N LEU A 23 -11.44 -8.55 12.84
CA LEU A 23 -12.72 -7.88 12.65
C LEU A 23 -13.11 -7.86 11.16
N ARG A 24 -12.63 -8.84 10.37
CA ARG A 24 -12.94 -8.95 8.95
C ARG A 24 -14.43 -9.15 8.72
N GLY A 25 -15.00 -8.48 7.72
CA GLY A 25 -16.40 -8.73 7.33
C GLY A 25 -17.44 -8.27 8.37
N ALA A 26 -17.03 -7.53 9.40
CA ALA A 26 -17.92 -7.09 10.48
C ALA A 26 -18.87 -5.94 10.07
N GLY A 27 -18.75 -5.47 8.83
CA GLY A 27 -19.57 -4.41 8.27
C GLY A 27 -19.26 -3.02 8.82
N LEU A 28 -18.18 -2.83 9.59
CA LEU A 28 -17.85 -1.62 10.33
C LEU A 28 -17.84 -0.38 9.42
N THR A 29 -18.68 0.59 9.74
CA THR A 29 -18.72 1.92 9.13
C THR A 29 -18.02 2.96 9.98
N ASN A 30 -17.92 2.71 11.30
CA ASN A 30 -17.30 3.63 12.24
C ASN A 30 -16.58 2.87 13.37
N ILE A 31 -15.54 3.48 13.92
CA ILE A 31 -14.81 2.98 15.08
C ILE A 31 -14.71 4.14 16.07
N SER A 32 -15.32 3.99 17.25
CA SER A 32 -15.28 5.04 18.27
C SER A 32 -13.86 5.29 18.77
N ASP A 33 -13.60 6.52 19.22
CA ASP A 33 -12.25 7.02 19.56
C ASP A 33 -11.45 6.14 20.53
N ASN A 34 -12.13 5.49 21.48
CA ASN A 34 -11.52 4.63 22.49
C ASN A 34 -11.86 3.17 22.31
N ALA A 35 -12.36 2.75 21.14
CA ALA A 35 -12.70 1.37 20.86
C ALA A 35 -11.53 0.41 21.12
N PHE A 36 -10.32 0.79 20.68
CA PHE A 36 -9.10 0.01 20.86
C PHE A 36 -8.31 0.35 22.13
N ARG A 37 -8.88 1.17 23.04
CA ARG A 37 -8.20 1.53 24.28
C ARG A 37 -7.98 0.28 25.15
N GLY A 38 -6.79 0.16 25.71
CA GLY A 38 -6.44 -0.96 26.61
C GLY A 38 -5.86 -2.18 25.89
N LEU A 39 -5.92 -2.25 24.55
CA LEU A 39 -5.26 -3.29 23.74
C LEU A 39 -3.74 -3.08 23.61
N SER A 40 -3.05 -2.84 24.74
CA SER A 40 -1.62 -2.55 24.77
C SER A 40 -0.73 -3.74 24.37
N GLY A 41 -1.28 -4.96 24.35
CA GLY A 41 -0.60 -6.17 23.88
C GLY A 41 -0.73 -6.44 22.39
N LEU A 42 -1.61 -5.72 21.67
CA LEU A 42 -1.99 -6.11 20.31
C LEU A 42 -0.83 -5.96 19.32
N ARG A 43 -0.65 -6.98 18.47
CA ARG A 43 0.39 -7.09 17.43
C ARG A 43 -0.18 -7.21 16.04
N SER A 44 -1.31 -7.88 15.88
CA SER A 44 -1.98 -8.06 14.58
C SER A 44 -3.43 -7.60 14.65
N LEU A 45 -3.84 -6.81 13.66
CA LEU A 45 -5.21 -6.32 13.51
C LEU A 45 -5.68 -6.50 12.07
N VAL A 46 -6.82 -7.18 11.92
CA VAL A 46 -7.49 -7.33 10.61
C VAL A 46 -8.78 -6.53 10.62
N LEU A 47 -8.86 -5.56 9.71
CA LEU A 47 -10.02 -4.70 9.43
C LEU A 47 -10.50 -4.83 7.96
N THR A 48 -9.99 -5.83 7.24
CA THR A 48 -10.35 -6.12 5.85
C THR A 48 -11.86 -6.32 5.68
N ASP A 49 -12.41 -5.97 4.52
CA ASP A 49 -13.82 -6.21 4.18
C ASP A 49 -14.77 -5.56 5.19
N ASN A 50 -14.58 -4.26 5.39
CA ASN A 50 -15.47 -3.42 6.17
C ASN A 50 -15.96 -2.24 5.29
N ARG A 51 -16.67 -1.29 5.89
CA ARG A 51 -17.27 -0.16 5.18
C ARG A 51 -16.65 1.18 5.61
N LEU A 52 -15.40 1.14 6.09
CA LEU A 52 -14.69 2.32 6.57
C LEU A 52 -14.41 3.27 5.39
N GLN A 53 -14.87 4.51 5.50
CA GLN A 53 -14.69 5.53 4.45
C GLN A 53 -13.35 6.27 4.56
N SER A 54 -12.63 6.07 5.66
CA SER A 54 -11.31 6.63 5.93
C SER A 54 -10.50 5.67 6.80
N ILE A 55 -9.18 5.84 6.81
CA ILE A 55 -8.32 5.16 7.78
C ILE A 55 -8.65 5.71 9.18
N PRO A 56 -8.95 4.86 10.18
CA PRO A 56 -9.29 5.28 11.53
C PRO A 56 -8.03 5.66 12.33
N THR A 57 -7.29 6.67 11.84
CA THR A 57 -5.97 7.08 12.35
C THR A 57 -5.96 7.33 13.84
N LYS A 58 -6.98 8.04 14.36
CA LYS A 58 -7.07 8.38 15.78
C LYS A 58 -7.19 7.13 16.65
N GLN A 59 -7.95 6.14 16.20
CA GLN A 59 -8.18 4.88 16.92
C GLN A 59 -6.95 3.98 16.83
N LEU A 60 -6.37 3.85 15.62
CA LEU A 60 -5.15 3.07 15.39
C LEU A 60 -3.96 3.61 16.18
N SER A 61 -3.86 4.93 16.39
CA SER A 61 -2.77 5.54 17.16
C SER A 61 -2.66 5.04 18.61
N LYS A 62 -3.69 4.37 19.14
CA LYS A 62 -3.68 3.75 20.48
C LYS A 62 -2.94 2.41 20.51
N LEU A 63 -2.77 1.78 19.35
CA LEU A 63 -2.16 0.45 19.19
C LEU A 63 -0.65 0.58 19.00
N THR A 64 0.04 1.11 20.00
CA THR A 64 1.45 1.50 19.91
C THR A 64 2.44 0.35 19.75
N ARG A 65 1.98 -0.90 19.83
CA ARG A 65 2.78 -2.11 19.59
C ARG A 65 2.33 -2.91 18.38
N LEU A 66 1.40 -2.37 17.57
CA LEU A 66 0.91 -3.07 16.39
C LEU A 66 2.06 -3.29 15.40
N GLU A 67 2.22 -4.53 14.96
CA GLU A 67 3.24 -4.96 14.00
C GLU A 67 2.62 -5.24 12.62
N GLU A 68 1.33 -5.61 12.58
CA GLU A 68 0.65 -6.03 11.36
C GLU A 68 -0.76 -5.42 11.27
N LEU A 69 -1.07 -4.83 10.13
CA LEU A 69 -2.37 -4.25 9.83
C LEU A 69 -2.85 -4.67 8.45
N GLU A 70 -4.01 -5.32 8.39
CA GLU A 70 -4.78 -5.51 7.15
C GLU A 70 -5.99 -4.58 7.17
N ILE A 71 -6.15 -3.70 6.17
CA ILE A 71 -7.28 -2.76 6.10
C ILE A 71 -7.84 -2.63 4.67
N GLY A 72 -7.52 -3.60 3.81
CA GLY A 72 -8.03 -3.69 2.44
C GLY A 72 -9.56 -3.80 2.35
N GLN A 73 -10.11 -3.80 1.13
CA GLN A 73 -11.55 -3.95 0.87
C GLN A 73 -12.43 -3.03 1.75
N ASN A 74 -12.03 -1.75 1.84
CA ASN A 74 -12.77 -0.69 2.52
C ASN A 74 -13.08 0.45 1.52
N GLY A 75 -13.79 1.48 1.98
CA GLY A 75 -14.32 2.56 1.14
C GLY A 75 -13.42 3.77 0.94
N PHE A 76 -12.26 3.83 1.60
CA PHE A 76 -11.37 5.00 1.49
C PHE A 76 -10.77 5.18 0.10
N SER A 77 -10.67 6.44 -0.33
CA SER A 77 -10.21 6.77 -1.68
C SER A 77 -8.74 7.18 -1.78
N MET A 78 -8.11 7.51 -0.66
CA MET A 78 -6.72 7.99 -0.59
C MET A 78 -6.07 7.56 0.73
N LEU A 79 -4.76 7.36 0.70
CA LEU A 79 -3.93 7.32 1.91
C LEU A 79 -3.39 8.72 2.17
N GLU A 80 -3.96 9.37 3.17
CA GLU A 80 -3.63 10.74 3.57
C GLU A 80 -2.30 10.81 4.33
N ALA A 81 -1.67 11.98 4.34
CA ALA A 81 -0.45 12.22 5.12
C ALA A 81 -0.67 11.85 6.60
N GLY A 82 0.19 11.00 7.15
CA GLY A 82 0.11 10.54 8.54
C GLY A 82 -1.12 9.67 8.87
N CYS A 83 -1.79 9.06 7.89
CA CYS A 83 -2.98 8.24 8.17
C CYS A 83 -2.70 7.00 9.05
N PHE A 84 -1.44 6.59 9.20
CA PHE A 84 -0.98 5.53 10.11
C PHE A 84 -0.14 6.05 11.29
N LYS A 85 -0.29 7.34 11.64
CA LYS A 85 0.40 7.99 12.77
C LYS A 85 0.23 7.22 14.07
N GLY A 86 1.34 7.08 14.81
CA GLY A 86 1.41 6.37 16.09
C GLY A 86 1.64 4.86 15.99
N LEU A 87 1.57 4.27 14.80
CA LEU A 87 1.92 2.86 14.55
C LEU A 87 3.43 2.70 14.29
N SER A 88 4.26 3.13 15.24
CA SER A 88 5.72 3.18 15.07
C SER A 88 6.39 1.80 15.01
N TYR A 89 5.73 0.74 15.47
CA TYR A 89 6.21 -0.64 15.41
C TYR A 89 5.66 -1.44 14.21
N LEU A 90 4.90 -0.78 13.33
CA LEU A 90 4.28 -1.44 12.19
C LEU A 90 5.36 -1.96 11.23
N LYS A 91 5.34 -3.27 10.97
CA LYS A 91 6.25 -3.97 10.05
C LYS A 91 5.55 -4.37 8.77
N ARG A 92 4.27 -4.74 8.84
CA ARG A 92 3.50 -5.17 7.67
C ARG A 92 2.20 -4.40 7.55
N LEU A 93 1.99 -3.80 6.39
CA LEU A 93 0.75 -3.12 6.02
C LEU A 93 0.21 -3.73 4.73
N GLU A 94 -1.03 -4.22 4.80
CA GLU A 94 -1.73 -4.77 3.66
C GLU A 94 -3.03 -3.99 3.37
N ILE A 95 -3.11 -3.47 2.15
CA ILE A 95 -4.27 -2.80 1.60
C ILE A 95 -4.55 -3.41 0.23
N THR A 96 -5.21 -4.56 0.26
CA THR A 96 -5.59 -5.34 -0.92
C THR A 96 -7.06 -5.08 -1.26
N GLY A 97 -7.40 -4.90 -2.54
CA GLY A 97 -8.82 -4.89 -2.96
C GLY A 97 -9.62 -3.64 -2.58
N ALA A 98 -8.98 -2.52 -2.23
CA ALA A 98 -9.66 -1.25 -1.97
C ALA A 98 -10.15 -0.63 -3.29
N SER A 99 -11.42 -0.86 -3.62
CA SER A 99 -12.03 -0.53 -4.91
C SER A 99 -12.07 0.96 -5.27
N ASN A 100 -11.91 1.84 -4.28
CA ASN A 100 -11.94 3.29 -4.44
C ASN A 100 -10.58 3.95 -4.23
N LEU A 101 -9.55 3.22 -3.79
CA LEU A 101 -8.23 3.79 -3.55
C LEU A 101 -7.63 4.26 -4.89
N THR A 102 -7.32 5.55 -4.97
CA THR A 102 -6.78 6.19 -6.18
C THR A 102 -5.38 6.73 -6.02
N ARG A 103 -5.00 7.09 -4.79
CA ARG A 103 -3.78 7.82 -4.50
C ARG A 103 -3.18 7.48 -3.13
N VAL A 104 -1.85 7.40 -3.08
CA VAL A 104 -1.07 7.50 -1.83
C VAL A 104 -0.40 8.86 -1.79
N ARG A 105 -0.68 9.68 -0.77
CA ARG A 105 -0.09 11.02 -0.64
C ARG A 105 1.30 10.99 -0.04
N LYS A 106 2.07 12.04 -0.31
CA LYS A 106 3.36 12.27 0.35
C LYS A 106 3.19 12.27 1.86
N GLY A 107 4.08 11.57 2.57
CA GLY A 107 4.04 11.47 4.02
C GLY A 107 2.95 10.55 4.59
N ALA A 108 2.26 9.74 3.77
CA ALA A 108 1.30 8.76 4.27
C ALA A 108 1.90 7.81 5.32
N PHE A 109 3.19 7.47 5.15
CA PHE A 109 3.93 6.54 6.02
C PHE A 109 5.01 7.20 6.87
N ALA A 110 4.93 8.53 7.09
CA ALA A 110 6.02 9.31 7.72
C ALA A 110 6.45 8.80 9.12
N ASP A 111 5.54 8.20 9.88
CA ASP A 111 5.80 7.69 11.24
C ASP A 111 6.14 6.19 11.28
N ASN A 112 6.05 5.49 10.13
CA ASN A 112 6.13 4.02 10.05
C ASN A 112 7.51 3.55 9.60
N LEU A 113 8.57 4.06 10.22
CA LEU A 113 9.97 3.82 9.82
C LEU A 113 10.42 2.35 9.94
N ASN A 114 9.68 1.53 10.69
CA ASN A 114 9.92 0.10 10.85
C ASN A 114 9.16 -0.75 9.81
N LEU A 115 8.51 -0.13 8.82
CA LEU A 115 7.75 -0.86 7.81
C LEU A 115 8.72 -1.69 6.93
N GLU A 116 8.47 -2.98 6.89
CA GLU A 116 9.28 -4.01 6.23
C GLU A 116 8.61 -4.49 4.94
N THR A 117 7.29 -4.64 4.98
CA THR A 117 6.45 -5.09 3.86
C THR A 117 5.28 -4.13 3.67
N LEU A 118 5.15 -3.63 2.44
CA LEU A 118 4.01 -2.84 1.99
C LEU A 118 3.33 -3.53 0.81
N THR A 119 2.09 -3.96 1.02
CA THR A 119 1.27 -4.59 0.00
C THR A 119 0.09 -3.67 -0.32
N LEU A 120 0.06 -3.13 -1.54
CA LEU A 120 -1.00 -2.30 -2.09
C LEU A 120 -1.51 -2.89 -3.40
N ASN A 121 -1.70 -4.21 -3.50
CA ASN A 121 -2.11 -4.87 -4.74
C ASN A 121 -3.64 -4.93 -4.92
N LYS A 122 -4.08 -5.24 -6.14
CA LYS A 122 -5.51 -5.42 -6.46
C LYS A 122 -6.36 -4.18 -6.13
N ASN A 123 -5.80 -2.98 -6.24
CA ASN A 123 -6.53 -1.72 -6.07
C ASN A 123 -6.75 -1.13 -7.47
N PRO A 124 -7.86 -1.48 -8.16
CA PRO A 124 -8.03 -1.26 -9.60
C PRO A 124 -8.11 0.22 -10.02
N LYS A 125 -8.18 1.15 -9.07
CA LYS A 125 -8.16 2.60 -9.34
C LYS A 125 -6.88 3.29 -8.85
N LEU A 126 -5.98 2.58 -8.16
CA LEU A 126 -4.76 3.14 -7.61
C LEU A 126 -3.78 3.38 -8.75
N LYS A 127 -3.55 4.64 -9.07
CA LYS A 127 -2.73 5.07 -10.21
C LYS A 127 -1.63 6.06 -9.86
N ILE A 128 -1.68 6.64 -8.66
CA ILE A 128 -0.74 7.67 -8.21
C ILE A 128 -0.18 7.27 -6.85
N ILE A 129 1.14 7.19 -6.77
CA ILE A 129 1.87 7.33 -5.51
C ILE A 129 2.65 8.64 -5.66
N GLU A 130 2.36 9.62 -4.81
CA GLU A 130 3.00 10.93 -4.89
C GLU A 130 4.52 10.79 -4.68
N GLU A 131 5.28 11.71 -5.28
CA GLU A 131 6.72 11.77 -5.08
C GLU A 131 7.06 11.82 -3.59
N ASP A 132 8.12 11.12 -3.21
CA ASP A 132 8.57 10.95 -1.84
C ASP A 132 7.58 10.28 -0.88
N ALA A 133 6.42 9.77 -1.33
CA ALA A 133 5.45 9.14 -0.44
C ALA A 133 6.00 7.89 0.25
N LEU A 134 6.89 7.17 -0.44
CA LEU A 134 7.61 6.04 0.13
C LEU A 134 8.97 6.46 0.70
N VAL A 135 9.51 7.64 0.36
CA VAL A 135 10.85 8.11 0.77
C VAL A 135 10.95 8.22 2.29
N GLY A 136 12.09 7.83 2.87
CA GLY A 136 12.28 7.75 4.32
C GLY A 136 11.82 6.45 5.00
N LEU A 137 11.52 5.36 4.29
CA LEU A 137 11.25 4.03 4.85
C LEU A 137 12.53 3.14 4.83
N PRO A 138 13.42 3.22 5.84
CA PRO A 138 14.75 2.61 5.78
C PRO A 138 14.74 1.07 5.80
N ASN A 139 13.65 0.47 6.28
CA ASN A 139 13.55 -0.98 6.48
C ASN A 139 12.66 -1.66 5.42
N LEU A 140 12.15 -0.93 4.42
CA LEU A 140 11.23 -1.50 3.45
C LEU A 140 11.97 -2.38 2.45
N TYR A 141 11.77 -3.70 2.55
CA TYR A 141 12.42 -4.67 1.66
C TYR A 141 11.44 -5.42 0.75
N HIS A 142 10.14 -5.40 1.04
CA HIS A 142 9.10 -5.99 0.17
C HIS A 142 8.04 -4.95 -0.21
N LEU A 143 7.89 -4.70 -1.51
CA LEU A 143 6.87 -3.82 -2.06
C LEU A 143 6.04 -4.55 -3.12
N ASN A 144 4.72 -4.63 -2.91
CA ASN A 144 3.79 -5.23 -3.87
C ASN A 144 2.76 -4.19 -4.34
N LEU A 145 2.85 -3.81 -5.62
CA LEU A 145 1.99 -2.89 -6.34
C LEU A 145 1.30 -3.58 -7.54
N LYS A 146 1.22 -4.92 -7.53
CA LYS A 146 0.62 -5.72 -8.59
C LYS A 146 -0.88 -5.43 -8.75
N GLU A 147 -1.43 -5.59 -9.95
CA GLU A 147 -2.89 -5.52 -10.20
C GLU A 147 -3.49 -4.16 -9.78
N ASN A 148 -2.84 -3.06 -10.16
CA ASN A 148 -3.31 -1.68 -9.94
C ASN A 148 -3.53 -0.96 -11.28
N ALA A 149 -3.60 0.36 -11.25
CA ALA A 149 -3.82 1.21 -12.43
C ALA A 149 -2.61 2.12 -12.73
N PHE A 150 -1.38 1.71 -12.36
CA PHE A 150 -0.18 2.50 -12.66
C PHE A 150 0.13 2.49 -14.16
N THR A 151 0.27 3.67 -14.74
CA THR A 151 0.69 3.87 -16.13
C THR A 151 2.18 4.08 -16.25
N SER A 152 2.82 4.62 -15.22
CA SER A 152 4.25 4.84 -15.17
C SER A 152 4.72 4.91 -13.71
N PHE A 153 6.02 4.81 -13.51
CA PHE A 153 6.67 5.06 -12.22
C PHE A 153 7.72 6.15 -12.40
N SER A 154 7.98 6.94 -11.36
CA SER A 154 9.14 7.83 -11.32
C SER A 154 10.33 7.11 -10.68
N GLU A 155 11.54 7.49 -11.09
CA GLU A 155 12.78 6.93 -10.51
C GLU A 155 12.91 7.28 -9.03
N SER A 156 12.50 8.49 -8.64
CA SER A 156 12.51 8.98 -7.25
C SER A 156 11.58 8.20 -6.31
N MET A 157 10.52 7.59 -6.84
CA MET A 157 9.60 6.77 -6.04
C MET A 157 10.26 5.45 -5.58
N LEU A 158 11.20 4.92 -6.36
CA LEU A 158 11.74 3.57 -6.19
C LEU A 158 13.25 3.51 -5.94
N ALA A 159 13.91 4.64 -5.68
CA ALA A 159 15.33 4.73 -5.35
C ALA A 159 15.68 4.14 -3.96
N TRP A 160 15.51 2.82 -3.81
CA TRP A 160 15.79 2.06 -2.58
C TRP A 160 16.89 1.04 -2.82
N PRO A 161 18.10 1.25 -2.25
CA PRO A 161 19.13 0.21 -2.27
C PRO A 161 18.67 -1.07 -1.55
N GLU A 162 17.82 -0.95 -0.51
CA GLU A 162 17.44 -2.05 0.37
C GLU A 162 16.24 -2.89 -0.10
N LEU A 163 15.49 -2.46 -1.12
CA LEU A 163 14.36 -3.25 -1.64
C LEU A 163 14.88 -4.61 -2.12
N ARG A 164 14.34 -5.71 -1.58
CA ARG A 164 14.68 -7.07 -2.00
C ARG A 164 13.74 -7.57 -3.08
N THR A 165 12.44 -7.30 -2.91
CA THR A 165 11.42 -7.70 -3.90
C THR A 165 10.51 -6.54 -4.23
N ILE A 166 10.22 -6.42 -5.53
CA ILE A 166 9.22 -5.51 -6.05
C ILE A 166 8.34 -6.26 -7.05
N ASP A 167 7.03 -6.18 -6.87
CA ASP A 167 6.06 -6.67 -7.85
C ASP A 167 5.20 -5.51 -8.33
N ILE A 168 5.30 -5.20 -9.61
CA ILE A 168 4.51 -4.18 -10.31
C ILE A 168 3.77 -4.77 -11.52
N ALA A 169 3.70 -6.10 -11.62
CA ALA A 169 3.04 -6.77 -12.73
C ALA A 169 1.54 -6.43 -12.78
N GLU A 170 0.92 -6.68 -13.93
CA GLU A 170 -0.52 -6.43 -14.12
C GLU A 170 -0.93 -4.98 -13.84
N ASN A 171 -0.10 -4.04 -14.28
CA ASN A 171 -0.41 -2.62 -14.34
C ASN A 171 -0.49 -2.16 -15.81
N PRO A 172 -1.31 -1.15 -16.15
CA PRO A 172 -1.44 -0.63 -17.51
C PRO A 172 -0.25 0.25 -17.92
N ILE A 173 0.98 -0.28 -17.87
CA ILE A 173 2.21 0.47 -18.09
C ILE A 173 2.28 1.04 -19.51
N GLU A 174 2.48 2.35 -19.61
CA GLU A 174 2.78 3.08 -20.83
C GLU A 174 4.29 3.04 -21.05
N CYS A 175 4.72 2.27 -22.03
CA CYS A 175 6.13 2.06 -22.33
C CYS A 175 6.68 3.14 -23.24
N GLY A 176 7.77 3.75 -22.80
CA GLY A 176 8.53 4.74 -23.53
C GLY A 176 9.84 5.03 -22.82
N CYS A 177 10.60 6.00 -23.32
CA CYS A 177 11.92 6.30 -22.79
C CYS A 177 11.93 6.71 -21.31
N ASN A 178 10.83 7.29 -20.82
CA ASN A 178 10.65 7.70 -19.42
C ASN A 178 10.71 6.55 -18.40
N ILE A 179 10.56 5.30 -18.85
CA ILE A 179 10.67 4.10 -18.00
C ILE A 179 11.87 3.22 -18.36
N LEU A 180 12.86 3.74 -19.10
CA LEU A 180 14.09 2.99 -19.41
C LEU A 180 14.80 2.53 -18.13
N TRP A 181 14.88 3.40 -17.12
CA TRP A 181 15.44 3.08 -15.80
C TRP A 181 14.72 1.89 -15.14
N LEU A 182 13.40 1.80 -15.30
CA LEU A 182 12.60 0.72 -14.72
C LEU A 182 12.93 -0.60 -15.42
N ARG A 183 13.02 -0.57 -16.75
CA ARG A 183 13.46 -1.71 -17.55
C ARG A 183 14.84 -2.21 -17.08
N GLU A 184 15.80 -1.30 -16.90
CA GLU A 184 17.15 -1.65 -16.43
C GLU A 184 17.13 -2.24 -15.02
N MET A 185 16.31 -1.70 -14.12
CA MET A 185 16.13 -2.23 -12.78
C MET A 185 15.54 -3.65 -12.80
N LEU A 186 14.50 -3.89 -13.61
CA LEU A 186 13.81 -5.18 -13.68
C LEU A 186 14.72 -6.28 -14.21
N VAL A 187 15.54 -5.98 -15.22
CA VAL A 187 16.55 -6.91 -15.77
C VAL A 187 17.57 -7.32 -14.71
N ARG A 188 18.04 -6.38 -13.90
CA ARG A 188 19.03 -6.67 -12.84
C ARG A 188 18.45 -7.53 -11.72
N ARG A 189 17.16 -7.38 -11.42
CA ARG A 189 16.52 -7.95 -10.22
C ARG A 189 15.73 -9.25 -10.46
N ASN A 190 15.64 -9.75 -11.70
CA ASN A 190 14.89 -10.97 -12.05
C ASN A 190 13.47 -11.01 -11.43
N THR A 191 12.70 -9.97 -11.71
CA THR A 191 11.39 -9.67 -11.10
C THR A 191 10.22 -10.25 -11.89
N SER A 192 8.99 -10.12 -11.36
CA SER A 192 7.74 -10.47 -12.04
C SER A 192 7.68 -9.89 -13.46
N ALA A 193 7.06 -10.61 -14.39
CA ALA A 193 6.95 -10.17 -15.78
C ALA A 193 6.08 -8.92 -15.92
N VAL A 194 6.71 -7.81 -16.33
CA VAL A 194 6.03 -6.53 -16.62
C VAL A 194 5.80 -6.41 -18.11
N PHE A 195 4.56 -6.15 -18.51
CA PHE A 195 4.16 -6.01 -19.90
C PHE A 195 3.68 -4.60 -20.18
N CYS A 196 3.99 -4.11 -21.38
CA CYS A 196 3.50 -2.83 -21.85
C CYS A 196 2.00 -2.92 -22.19
N ASN A 197 1.23 -1.91 -21.80
CA ASN A 197 -0.17 -1.74 -22.17
C ASN A 197 -0.35 -0.70 -23.30
N SER A 198 0.56 0.27 -23.38
CA SER A 198 0.62 1.25 -24.46
C SER A 198 2.09 1.63 -24.74
N PRO A 199 2.40 2.33 -25.85
CA PRO A 199 1.55 2.57 -27.01
C PRO A 199 1.22 1.26 -27.76
N ALA A 200 0.29 1.32 -28.72
CA ALA A 200 -0.20 0.14 -29.45
C ALA A 200 0.90 -0.78 -30.04
N PRO A 201 2.02 -0.27 -30.61
CA PRO A 201 3.10 -1.12 -31.13
C PRO A 201 3.86 -1.92 -30.06
N LEU A 202 3.82 -1.47 -28.80
CA LEU A 202 4.48 -2.13 -27.67
C LEU A 202 3.51 -2.96 -26.84
N LYS A 203 2.20 -2.85 -27.06
CA LYS A 203 1.19 -3.54 -26.26
C LYS A 203 1.45 -5.04 -26.20
N TYR A 204 1.38 -5.59 -24.98
CA TYR A 204 1.68 -6.98 -24.61
C TYR A 204 3.14 -7.43 -24.76
N LYS A 205 4.06 -6.55 -25.18
CA LYS A 205 5.49 -6.86 -25.16
C LYS A 205 6.01 -6.81 -23.74
N SER A 206 6.91 -7.73 -23.41
CA SER A 206 7.60 -7.75 -22.12
C SER A 206 8.59 -6.59 -22.04
N LEU A 207 8.52 -5.77 -21.00
CA LEU A 207 9.36 -4.57 -20.85
C LEU A 207 10.85 -4.92 -20.84
N ILE A 208 11.25 -6.04 -20.23
CA ILE A 208 12.65 -6.47 -20.18
C ILE A 208 13.21 -6.90 -21.54
N SER A 209 12.34 -7.25 -22.50
CA SER A 209 12.73 -7.63 -23.87
C SER A 209 12.95 -6.44 -24.80
N LEU A 210 12.53 -5.24 -24.39
CA LEU A 210 12.67 -4.03 -25.20
C LEU A 210 14.05 -3.40 -25.01
N SER A 211 14.61 -2.93 -26.12
CA SER A 211 15.79 -2.07 -26.15
C SER A 211 15.42 -0.61 -25.86
N ALA A 212 16.43 0.24 -25.66
CA ALA A 212 16.22 1.68 -25.55
C ALA A 212 15.64 2.28 -26.84
N GLU A 213 16.01 1.75 -28.01
CA GLU A 213 15.47 2.15 -29.31
C GLU A 213 14.00 1.76 -29.45
N ASP A 214 13.61 0.55 -29.03
CA ASP A 214 12.20 0.12 -29.02
C ASP A 214 11.33 1.03 -28.14
N LEU A 215 11.90 1.55 -27.04
CA LEU A 215 11.26 2.51 -26.14
C LEU A 215 11.28 3.95 -26.67
N GLY A 216 11.88 4.19 -27.84
CA GLY A 216 11.96 5.50 -28.47
C GLY A 216 12.93 6.46 -27.80
N CYS A 217 13.97 5.97 -27.12
CA CYS A 217 15.03 6.82 -26.58
C CYS A 217 15.95 7.32 -27.71
N ALA A 218 16.12 8.63 -27.82
CA ALA A 218 17.16 9.22 -28.66
C ALA A 218 18.47 9.31 -27.84
N PHE A 219 19.54 8.70 -28.34
CA PHE A 219 20.88 8.91 -27.79
C PHE A 219 21.42 10.22 -28.40
N ASN A 220 21.41 11.31 -27.63
CA ASN A 220 22.14 12.54 -27.95
C ASN A 220 23.37 12.65 -27.06
#